data_AF-A0A952MHB8-F1
#
_entry.id   AF-A0A952MHB8-F1
#
_cell.length_a   1.000
_cell.length_b   1.000
_cell.length_c   1.000
_cell.angle_alpha   90.00
_cell.angle_beta   90.00
_cell.angle_gamma   90.00
#
_symmetry.space_group_name_H-M   'P 1'
#
loop_
_entity.id
_entity.type
_entity.pdbx_description
1 polymer ?
#
loop_
_entity_poly.entity_id
_entity_poly.type
_entity_poly.pdbx_seq_one_letter_code
_entity_poly.pdbx_strand_id
1 'polypeptide(L)' 'MSTLELKSDLHKILDEIENEELLRAIYDFLKQPDNSKSFWDNLTEDQKHEVYLSYKESEENENLISWDDLKSKY' A
#
# COMPACT_ATOMS: atom_id res chain seq x y z
N MET A 1 -20.60 9.11 -13.34
CA MET A 1 -21.00 8.61 -12.01
C MET A 1 -20.19 9.32 -10.96
N SER A 2 -20.86 10.03 -10.08
CA SER A 2 -20.29 10.54 -8.85
C SER A 2 -20.05 9.40 -7.86
N THR A 3 -19.18 9.63 -6.89
CA THR A 3 -18.87 8.66 -5.82
C THR A 3 -20.12 8.26 -5.02
N LEU A 4 -21.13 9.13 -4.96
CA LEU A 4 -22.42 8.88 -4.32
C LEU A 4 -23.28 7.88 -5.12
N GLU A 5 -23.33 8.05 -6.45
CA GLU A 5 -24.07 7.14 -7.34
C GLU A 5 -23.46 5.73 -7.30
N LEU A 6 -22.12 5.64 -7.35
CA LEU A 6 -21.41 4.35 -7.29
C LEU A 6 -21.69 3.58 -5.99
N LYS A 7 -21.69 4.28 -4.84
CA LYS A 7 -22.02 3.66 -3.54
C LYS A 7 -23.46 3.16 -3.51
N SER A 8 -24.40 3.95 -4.05
CA SER A 8 -25.81 3.55 -4.08
C SER A 8 -26.04 2.32 -4.93
N ASP A 9 -25.37 2.20 -6.08
CA ASP A 9 -25.51 1.04 -6.96
C ASP A 9 -24.82 -0.20 -6.38
N LEU A 10 -23.69 -0.05 -5.68
CA LEU A 10 -23.05 -1.14 -4.97
C LEU A 10 -23.98 -1.74 -3.89
N HIS A 11 -24.67 -0.91 -3.11
CA HIS A 11 -25.62 -1.38 -2.10
C HIS A 11 -26.77 -2.19 -2.70
N LYS A 12 -27.33 -1.76 -3.84
CA LYS A 12 -28.39 -2.51 -4.53
C LYS A 12 -27.90 -3.89 -5.00
N ILE A 13 -26.69 -3.94 -5.57
CA ILE A 13 -26.09 -5.20 -6.03
C ILE A 13 -25.88 -6.15 -4.84
N LEU A 14 -25.44 -5.63 -3.69
CA LEU A 14 -25.27 -6.43 -2.48
C LEU A 14 -26.60 -6.96 -1.92
N ASP A 15 -27.66 -6.16 -1.97
CA ASP A 15 -29.00 -6.55 -1.49
C ASP A 15 -29.64 -7.66 -2.36
N GLU A 16 -29.28 -7.76 -3.64
CA GLU A 16 -29.78 -8.77 -4.57
C GLU A 16 -29.04 -10.13 -4.46
N ILE A 17 -27.90 -10.18 -3.76
CA ILE A 17 -27.11 -11.41 -3.63
C ILE A 17 -27.66 -12.28 -2.50
N GLU A 18 -28.33 -13.38 -2.86
CA GLU A 18 -28.80 -14.39 -1.90
C GLU A 18 -27.74 -15.48 -1.60
N ASN A 19 -26.69 -15.57 -2.42
CA ASN A 19 -25.64 -16.58 -2.25
C ASN A 19 -24.61 -16.14 -1.20
N GLU A 20 -24.57 -16.84 -0.06
CA GLU A 20 -23.67 -16.53 1.06
C GLU A 20 -22.18 -16.63 0.69
N GLU A 21 -21.77 -17.61 -0.11
CA GLU A 21 -20.37 -17.77 -0.53
C GLU A 21 -19.90 -16.58 -1.37
N LEU A 22 -20.76 -16.11 -2.28
CA LEU A 22 -20.50 -14.93 -3.09
C LEU A 22 -20.45 -13.66 -2.23
N LEU A 23 -21.40 -13.50 -1.31
CA LEU A 23 -21.43 -12.36 -0.40
C LEU A 23 -20.18 -12.33 0.49
N ARG A 24 -19.71 -13.50 0.94
CA ARG A 24 -18.50 -13.65 1.74
C ARG A 24 -17.25 -13.28 0.96
N ALA A 25 -17.13 -13.73 -0.29
CA ALA A 25 -16.01 -13.36 -1.16
C ALA A 25 -15.96 -11.85 -1.43
N ILE A 26 -17.11 -11.21 -1.65
CA ILE A 26 -17.20 -9.75 -1.84
C ILE A 26 -16.86 -9.01 -0.54
N TYR A 27 -17.34 -9.49 0.61
CA TYR A 27 -16.99 -8.94 1.91
C TYR A 27 -15.47 -8.99 2.15
N ASP A 28 -14.83 -10.14 1.91
CA ASP A 28 -13.39 -10.30 2.10
C ASP A 28 -12.59 -9.41 1.13
N PHE A 29 -13.08 -9.23 -0.11
CA PHE A 29 -12.49 -8.31 -1.09
C PHE A 29 -12.60 -6.84 -0.67
N LEU A 30 -13.79 -6.38 -0.25
CA LEU A 30 -14.02 -4.99 0.18
C LEU A 30 -13.40 -4.67 1.54
N LYS A 31 -13.18 -5.68 2.39
CA LYS A 31 -12.50 -5.57 3.67
C LYS A 31 -11.00 -5.43 3.52
N GLN A 32 -10.41 -5.76 2.37
CA GLN A 32 -9.00 -5.49 2.15
C GLN A 32 -8.77 -4.01 2.45
N PRO A 33 -7.87 -3.68 3.40
CA PRO A 33 -7.64 -2.31 3.76
C PRO A 33 -7.29 -1.57 2.48
N ASP A 34 -7.89 -0.40 2.32
CA ASP A 34 -7.57 0.49 1.23
C ASP A 34 -6.05 0.66 1.24
N ASN A 35 -5.36 -0.02 0.32
CA ASN A 35 -3.91 0.08 0.15
C ASN A 35 -3.51 1.51 -0.30
N SER A 36 -4.48 2.43 -0.34
CA SER A 36 -4.29 3.86 -0.48
C SER A 36 -3.56 4.51 0.69
N LYS A 37 -3.48 3.88 1.87
CA LYS A 37 -2.47 4.27 2.87
C LYS A 37 -1.13 3.79 2.38
N SER A 38 -0.38 4.71 1.77
CA SER A 38 1.00 4.48 1.38
C SER A 38 1.75 3.94 2.61
N PHE A 39 2.65 2.99 2.43
CA PHE A 39 3.56 2.53 3.50
C PHE A 39 4.19 3.74 4.24
N TRP A 40 4.42 4.82 3.49
CA TRP A 40 4.84 6.12 3.97
C TRP A 40 3.99 6.69 5.11
N ASP A 41 2.66 6.55 5.05
CA ASP A 41 1.72 7.10 6.04
C ASP A 41 1.76 6.33 7.37
N ASN A 42 2.35 5.13 7.38
CA ASN A 42 2.51 4.29 8.56
C ASN A 42 3.89 4.44 9.23
N LEU A 43 4.81 5.21 8.65
CA LEU A 43 6.12 5.49 9.24
C LEU A 43 6.02 6.57 10.32
N THR A 44 6.79 6.43 11.40
CA THR A 44 7.00 7.53 12.35
C THR A 44 7.79 8.65 11.69
N GLU A 45 7.74 9.86 12.26
CA GLU A 45 8.52 10.98 11.74
C GLU A 45 10.03 10.69 11.73
N ASP A 46 10.53 9.97 12.74
CA ASP A 46 11.93 9.51 12.78
C ASP A 46 12.23 8.54 11.62
N GLN A 47 11.35 7.59 11.34
CA GLN A 47 11.54 6.64 10.23
C GLN A 47 11.48 7.33 8.87
N LYS A 48 10.58 8.31 8.70
CA LYS A 48 10.54 9.14 7.47
C LYS A 48 11.81 9.96 7.32
N HIS A 49 12.32 10.53 8.42
CA HIS A 49 13.58 11.27 8.43
C HIS A 49 14.75 10.39 7.99
N GLU A 50 14.86 9.17 8.52
CA GLU A 50 15.89 8.21 8.10
C GLU A 50 15.81 7.89 6.61
N VAL A 51 14.61 7.66 6.06
CA VAL A 51 14.44 7.41 4.62
C VAL A 51 14.90 8.60 3.78
N TYR A 52 14.53 9.82 4.17
CA TYR A 52 15.00 11.03 3.48
C TYR A 52 16.51 11.25 3.61
N LEU A 53 17.08 10.92 4.77
CA LEU A 53 18.51 11.01 5.02
C LEU A 53 19.26 10.03 4.10
N SER A 54 18.88 8.75 4.10
CA SER A 54 19.47 7.74 3.23
C SER A 54 19.34 8.10 1.74
N TYR A 55 18.22 8.70 1.34
CA TYR A 55 18.05 9.17 -0.03
C TYR A 55 19.06 10.26 -0.39
N LYS A 56 19.23 11.27 0.47
CA LYS A 56 20.24 12.33 0.26
C LYS A 56 21.66 11.78 0.27
N GLU A 57 21.97 10.89 1.21
CA GLU A 57 23.28 10.26 1.32
C GLU A 57 23.61 9.43 0.08
N SER A 58 22.61 8.84 -0.58
CA SER A 58 22.80 8.06 -1.81
C SER A 58 23.18 8.90 -3.03
N GLU A 59 22.98 10.22 -3.00
CA GLU A 59 23.45 11.12 -4.06
C GLU A 59 24.98 11.33 -3.99
N GLU A 60 25.59 11.05 -2.84
CA GLU A 60 27.03 11.13 -2.64
C GLU A 60 27.69 9.80 -3.00
N ASN A 61 28.50 9.79 -4.07
CA ASN A 61 29.16 8.56 -4.55
C ASN A 61 30.06 7.89 -3.51
N GLU A 62 30.57 8.64 -2.52
CA GLU A 62 31.39 8.11 -1.42
C GLU A 62 30.60 7.20 -0.45
N ASN A 63 29.28 7.34 -0.40
CA ASN A 63 28.39 6.52 0.42
C ASN A 63 27.91 5.26 -0.33
N LEU A 64 28.20 5.15 -1.63
CA LEU A 64 27.84 4.01 -2.44
C LEU A 64 28.89 2.91 -2.32
N ILE A 65 28.41 1.67 -2.19
CA ILE A 65 29.25 0.47 -2.28
C ILE A 65 29.01 -0.22 -3.61
N SER A 66 30.06 -0.82 -4.18
CA SER A 66 29.89 -1.58 -5.42
C SER A 66 29.08 -2.84 -5.17
N TRP A 67 28.39 -3.31 -6.22
CA TRP A 67 27.64 -4.55 -6.16
C TRP A 67 28.55 -5.76 -5.85
N ASP A 68 29.76 -5.77 -6.39
CA ASP A 68 30.74 -6.83 -6.15
C ASP A 68 31.19 -6.86 -4.68
N ASP A 69 31.40 -5.70 -4.06
CA ASP A 69 31.77 -5.58 -2.64
C ASP A 69 30.63 -6.05 -1.71
N LEU A 70 29.37 -5.71 -2.05
CA LEU A 70 28.20 -6.16 -1.29
C LEU A 70 28.08 -7.69 -1.33
N LYS A 71 28.24 -8.29 -2.52
CA LYS A 71 28.11 -9.74 -2.73
C LYS A 71 29.23 -10.54 -2.08
N SER A 72 30.42 -9.96 -1.91
CA SER A 72 31.50 -10.65 -1.19
C SER A 72 31.28 -10.69 0.33
N LYS A 73 30.41 -9.85 0.88
CA LYS A 73 30.18 -9.69 2.31
C LYS A 73 29.06 -10.59 2.86
N TYR A 74 28.19 -11.12 1.98
CA TYR A 74 27.02 -11.94 2.31
C TYR A 74 26.90 -13.15 1.37
#